data_AF-A0A2S6QFF1-F1
#
_entry.id   AF-A0A2S6QFF1-F1
#
_cell.length_a   1.000
_cell.length_b   1.000
_cell.length_c   1.000
_cell.angle_alpha   90.00
_cell.angle_beta   90.00
_cell.angle_gamma   90.00
#
_symmetry.space_group_name_H-M   'P 1'
#
loop_
_entity.id
_entity.type
_entity.pdbx_description
1 polymer ?
#
loop_
_entity_poly.entity_id
_entity_poly.type
_entity_poly.pdbx_seq_one_letter_code
_entity_poly.pdbx_strand_id
1 'polypeptide(L)'
;MSNFIIGRLFGWNDFSNDGEEVWVVHIEDPTFAMRVIHRPTEEIPNGEMSDIYFPLSNDNSLALGNLIFLEPQPSDPRVIAGLVNEAINSIENSDVSNRLNLNRDNMNPSSADIQINDVPLGFIIGVMHDAENEITDDGPWIINLAPPPFAMRLCDLNNEDLDQEDIWASLGDGNVFGHLTWLTNLACTRDDLLSRSETAANYLLDIANSIMPNLIPTD
;
A
#
# COMPACT_ATOMS: atom_id res chain seq x y z
N MET A 1 16.49 -7.08 4.36
CA MET A 1 15.25 -7.30 3.62
C MET A 1 14.43 -6.05 3.76
N SER A 2 13.97 -5.50 2.65
CA SER A 2 13.08 -4.35 2.66
C SER A 2 11.86 -4.71 1.86
N ASN A 3 10.77 -4.95 2.59
CA ASN A 3 9.51 -5.36 2.02
C ASN A 3 8.56 -4.16 1.95
N PHE A 4 8.11 -3.88 0.73
CA PHE A 4 7.14 -2.83 0.47
C PHE A 4 5.86 -3.44 -0.05
N ILE A 5 4.73 -3.05 0.52
CA ILE A 5 3.44 -3.25 -0.12
C ILE A 5 3.09 -1.96 -0.85
N ILE A 6 2.86 -2.09 -2.15
CA ILE A 6 2.54 -0.99 -3.05
C ILE A 6 1.16 -1.25 -3.62
N GLY A 7 0.27 -0.27 -3.56
CA GLY A 7 -1.09 -0.47 -4.01
C GLY A 7 -1.86 0.80 -4.24
N ARG A 8 -3.09 0.63 -4.70
CA ARG A 8 -4.02 1.74 -4.99
C ARG A 8 -5.05 1.82 -3.88
N LEU A 9 -5.48 3.02 -3.52
CA LEU A 9 -6.42 3.23 -2.42
C LEU A 9 -7.87 3.15 -2.88
N PHE A 10 -8.71 2.47 -2.10
CA PHE A 10 -10.15 2.30 -2.32
C PHE A 10 -10.95 2.62 -1.05
N GLY A 11 -12.16 3.14 -1.22
CA GLY A 11 -13.10 3.43 -0.14
C GLY A 11 -12.82 4.74 0.63
N TRP A 12 -11.95 5.62 0.12
CA TRP A 12 -11.66 6.91 0.77
C TRP A 12 -12.45 8.07 0.15
N ASN A 13 -13.73 8.16 0.53
CA ASN A 13 -14.70 9.08 -0.08
C ASN A 13 -14.38 10.58 0.06
N ASP A 14 -13.53 10.98 1.01
CA ASP A 14 -13.33 12.39 1.34
C ASP A 14 -12.23 13.07 0.50
N PHE A 15 -11.34 12.31 -0.14
CA PHE A 15 -10.11 12.86 -0.74
C PHE A 15 -9.81 12.40 -2.17
N SER A 16 -10.30 11.24 -2.62
CA SER A 16 -9.97 10.71 -3.94
C SER A 16 -11.08 9.82 -4.50
N ASN A 17 -11.14 9.68 -5.83
CA ASN A 17 -11.87 8.58 -6.42
C ASN A 17 -11.10 7.26 -6.16
N ASP A 18 -11.85 6.17 -6.13
CA ASP A 18 -11.29 4.82 -5.96
C ASP A 18 -10.23 4.49 -7.01
N GLY A 19 -9.07 4.06 -6.54
CA GLY A 19 -7.95 3.64 -7.36
C GLY A 19 -7.07 4.77 -7.91
N GLU A 20 -7.36 6.05 -7.65
CA GLU A 20 -6.51 7.14 -8.18
C GLU A 20 -5.22 7.35 -7.37
N GLU A 21 -5.29 7.19 -6.04
CA GLU A 21 -4.13 7.31 -5.15
C GLU A 21 -3.29 6.04 -5.15
N VAL A 22 -1.96 6.20 -5.15
CA VAL A 22 -1.00 5.11 -5.03
C VAL A 22 -0.21 5.28 -3.74
N TRP A 23 -0.13 4.22 -2.95
CA TRP A 23 0.53 4.19 -1.66
C TRP A 23 1.63 3.15 -1.63
N VAL A 24 2.68 3.45 -0.85
CA VAL A 24 3.78 2.55 -0.54
C VAL A 24 3.89 2.41 0.96
N VAL A 25 3.92 1.18 1.45
CA VAL A 25 3.99 0.89 2.88
C VAL A 25 5.17 -0.03 3.12
N HIS A 26 6.15 0.45 3.90
CA HIS A 26 7.21 -0.39 4.43
C HIS A 26 6.68 -1.13 5.66
N ILE A 27 6.71 -2.46 5.62
CA ILE A 27 6.06 -3.31 6.64
C ILE A 27 7.03 -3.89 7.68
N GLU A 28 8.31 -3.55 7.59
CA GLU A 28 9.33 -3.89 8.57
C GLU A 28 9.71 -2.68 9.42
N ASP A 29 10.50 -2.87 10.48
CA ASP A 29 11.00 -1.78 11.31
C ASP A 29 12.06 -0.94 10.55
N PRO A 30 11.85 0.37 10.33
CA PRO A 30 10.72 1.19 10.77
C PRO A 30 9.50 1.11 9.87
N THR A 31 8.32 0.92 10.47
CA THR A 31 7.07 0.83 9.70
C THR A 31 6.58 2.23 9.33
N PHE A 32 6.48 2.50 8.03
CA PHE A 32 6.02 3.79 7.53
C PHE A 32 5.21 3.64 6.23
N ALA A 33 4.44 4.67 5.91
CA ALA A 33 3.73 4.81 4.66
C ALA A 33 4.14 6.10 3.95
N MET A 34 4.09 6.07 2.63
CA MET A 34 4.23 7.21 1.73
C MET A 34 3.21 7.07 0.61
N ARG A 35 2.98 8.16 -0.13
CA ARG A 35 2.07 8.13 -1.28
C ARG A 35 2.65 8.86 -2.48
N VAL A 36 2.24 8.43 -3.66
CA VAL A 36 2.52 9.14 -4.90
C VAL A 36 1.63 10.37 -4.94
N ILE A 37 2.24 11.53 -5.20
CA ILE A 37 1.58 12.83 -5.29
C ILE A 37 1.96 13.52 -6.59
N HIS A 38 1.16 14.51 -7.00
CA HIS A 38 1.67 15.51 -7.94
C HIS A 38 2.82 16.29 -7.31
N ARG A 39 3.93 16.40 -8.06
CA ARG A 39 5.11 17.11 -7.59
C ARG A 39 4.76 18.59 -7.38
N PRO A 40 4.95 19.14 -6.17
CA PRO A 40 4.78 20.57 -5.94
C PRO A 40 5.76 21.36 -6.80
N THR A 41 5.27 22.26 -7.65
CA THR A 41 6.10 23.12 -8.51
C THR A 41 6.37 24.50 -7.93
N GLU A 42 5.55 24.93 -6.96
CA GLU A 42 5.56 26.31 -6.42
C GLU A 42 5.81 26.39 -4.91
N GLU A 43 5.83 25.26 -4.20
CA GLU A 43 6.05 25.23 -2.75
C GLU A 43 7.55 25.23 -2.43
N ILE A 44 7.96 26.23 -1.65
CA ILE A 44 9.29 26.27 -1.04
C ILE A 44 9.23 25.38 0.21
N PRO A 45 10.03 24.30 0.30
CA PRO A 45 10.02 23.42 1.46
C PRO A 45 10.26 24.21 2.75
N ASN A 46 9.39 24.06 3.75
CA ASN A 46 9.49 24.77 5.01
C ASN A 46 10.50 24.13 5.99
N GLY A 47 11.00 22.94 5.66
CA GLY A 47 11.97 22.17 6.45
C GLY A 47 11.37 21.05 7.31
N GLU A 48 10.06 20.84 7.29
CA GLU A 48 9.38 19.69 7.91
C GLU A 48 9.51 18.43 7.03
N MET A 49 9.51 17.23 7.64
CA MET A 49 9.58 15.97 6.88
C MET A 49 8.37 15.77 5.95
N SER A 50 7.21 16.34 6.28
CA SER A 50 6.00 16.35 5.44
C SER A 50 6.22 17.04 4.09
N ASP A 51 7.13 18.02 4.04
CA ASP A 51 7.44 18.80 2.84
C ASP A 51 8.48 18.11 1.97
N ILE A 52 9.02 16.96 2.41
CA ILE A 52 10.01 16.21 1.67
C ILE A 52 9.28 15.29 0.69
N TYR A 53 9.46 15.58 -0.59
CA TYR A 53 9.02 14.74 -1.68
C TYR A 53 10.21 14.36 -2.56
N PHE A 54 10.15 13.16 -3.12
CA PHE A 54 11.21 12.57 -3.92
C PHE A 54 10.66 12.32 -5.33
N PRO A 55 11.14 13.04 -6.36
CA PRO A 55 10.65 12.86 -7.72
C PRO A 55 10.78 11.42 -8.20
N LEU A 56 9.78 10.93 -8.92
CA LEU A 56 9.89 9.64 -9.60
C LEU A 56 10.78 9.81 -10.85
N SER A 57 11.67 8.86 -11.10
CA SER A 57 12.60 8.84 -12.23
C SER A 57 11.86 8.76 -13.57
N ASN A 58 10.78 7.98 -13.60
CA ASN A 58 10.00 7.70 -14.80
C ASN A 58 9.01 8.83 -15.16
N ASP A 59 8.56 9.61 -14.16
CA ASP A 59 7.71 10.79 -14.38
C ASP A 59 8.03 11.92 -13.39
N ASN A 60 8.72 12.95 -13.89
CA ASN A 60 9.11 14.11 -13.09
C ASN A 60 7.95 15.01 -12.64
N SER A 61 6.72 14.78 -13.14
CA SER A 61 5.51 15.46 -12.65
C SER A 61 4.92 14.80 -11.39
N LEU A 62 5.43 13.62 -11.03
CA LEU A 62 5.05 12.87 -9.84
C LEU A 62 6.21 12.80 -8.85
N ALA A 63 5.87 12.60 -7.58
CA ALA A 63 6.84 12.38 -6.52
C ALA A 63 6.27 11.43 -5.45
N LEU A 64 7.15 10.76 -4.71
CA LEU A 64 6.81 10.06 -3.49
C LEU A 64 6.91 11.04 -2.32
N GLY A 65 5.83 11.24 -1.58
CA GLY A 65 5.74 12.23 -0.50
C GLY A 65 4.91 11.78 0.69
N ASN A 66 4.70 12.70 1.64
CA ASN A 66 3.92 12.51 2.87
C ASN A 66 4.38 11.28 3.67
N LEU A 67 5.64 11.29 4.14
CA LEU A 67 6.17 10.24 5.00
C LEU A 67 5.44 10.20 6.35
N ILE A 68 4.74 9.10 6.62
CA ILE A 68 3.96 8.87 7.83
C ILE A 68 4.50 7.64 8.56
N PHE A 69 5.00 7.82 9.78
CA PHE A 69 5.42 6.71 10.63
C PHE A 69 4.20 6.13 11.37
N LEU A 70 4.03 4.80 11.31
CA LEU A 70 2.92 4.12 11.99
C LEU A 70 3.23 3.84 13.46
N GLU A 71 4.51 3.66 13.79
CA GLU A 71 5.01 3.70 15.17
C GLU A 71 6.11 4.75 15.32
N PRO A 72 6.11 5.56 16.38
CA PRO A 72 7.19 6.49 16.62
C PRO A 72 8.44 5.73 17.06
N GLN A 73 9.38 5.51 16.15
CA GLN A 73 10.72 5.03 16.46
C GLN A 73 11.80 5.96 15.88
N PRO A 74 12.85 6.29 16.65
CA PRO A 74 13.98 7.05 16.15
C PRO A 74 14.83 6.17 15.22
N SER A 75 14.60 6.26 13.92
CA SER A 75 15.46 5.65 12.91
C SER A 75 16.53 6.65 12.41
N ASP A 76 17.72 6.15 12.06
CA ASP A 76 18.77 7.00 11.45
C ASP A 76 18.24 7.57 10.13
N PRO A 77 18.26 8.90 9.90
CA PRO A 77 17.80 9.51 8.65
C PRO A 77 18.46 8.93 7.39
N ARG A 78 19.68 8.39 7.50
CA ARG A 78 20.37 7.72 6.40
C ARG A 78 19.73 6.38 6.03
N VAL A 79 19.22 5.65 7.03
CA VAL A 79 18.46 4.40 6.81
C VAL A 79 17.14 4.75 6.13
N ILE A 80 16.42 5.76 6.63
CA ILE A 80 15.18 6.22 6.01
C ILE A 80 15.41 6.64 4.55
N ALA A 81 16.45 7.43 4.27
CA ALA A 81 16.77 7.83 2.90
C ALA A 81 17.06 6.63 1.97
N GLY A 82 17.71 5.58 2.49
CA GLY A 82 17.92 4.34 1.75
C GLY A 82 16.61 3.63 1.42
N LEU A 83 15.74 3.45 2.42
CA LEU A 83 14.42 2.83 2.27
C LEU A 83 13.51 3.62 1.32
N VAL A 84 13.56 4.95 1.35
CA VAL A 84 12.81 5.79 0.40
C VAL A 84 13.29 5.57 -1.03
N ASN A 85 14.61 5.45 -1.25
CA ASN A 85 15.14 5.15 -2.57
C ASN A 85 14.71 3.75 -3.06
N GLU A 86 14.69 2.76 -2.17
CA GLU A 86 14.17 1.43 -2.46
C GLU A 86 12.66 1.45 -2.75
N ALA A 87 11.88 2.26 -2.05
CA ALA A 87 10.45 2.47 -2.31
C ALA A 87 10.21 3.04 -3.73
N ILE A 88 11.00 4.03 -4.15
CA ILE A 88 10.91 4.59 -5.51
C ILE A 88 11.22 3.50 -6.55
N ASN A 89 12.33 2.78 -6.38
CA ASN A 89 12.70 1.68 -7.27
C ASN A 89 11.61 0.61 -7.33
N SER A 90 10.96 0.30 -6.21
CA SER A 90 9.91 -0.70 -6.12
C SER A 90 8.63 -0.29 -6.85
N ILE A 91 8.23 0.99 -6.77
CA ILE A 91 7.10 1.52 -7.58
C ILE A 91 7.44 1.42 -9.07
N GLU A 92 8.68 1.79 -9.42
CA GLU A 92 9.17 1.82 -10.79
C GLU A 92 9.52 0.44 -11.37
N ASN A 93 9.45 -0.61 -10.54
CA ASN A 93 9.64 -1.98 -10.98
C ASN A 93 8.57 -2.33 -12.02
N SER A 94 9.00 -2.93 -13.14
CA SER A 94 8.12 -3.21 -14.27
C SER A 94 6.99 -4.18 -13.94
N ASP A 95 7.25 -5.15 -13.06
CA ASP A 95 6.22 -6.11 -12.64
C ASP A 95 5.19 -5.44 -11.72
N VAL A 96 5.65 -4.71 -10.71
CA VAL A 96 4.79 -3.92 -9.82
C VAL A 96 3.94 -2.93 -10.63
N SER A 97 4.56 -2.13 -11.49
CA SER A 97 3.89 -1.18 -12.36
C SER A 97 2.86 -1.84 -13.28
N ASN A 98 3.15 -3.02 -13.82
CA ASN A 98 2.22 -3.76 -14.68
C ASN A 98 1.02 -4.31 -13.89
N ARG A 99 1.25 -4.92 -12.73
CA ARG A 99 0.19 -5.50 -11.89
C ARG A 99 -0.75 -4.44 -11.33
N LEU A 100 -0.19 -3.30 -10.94
CA LEU A 100 -0.95 -2.16 -10.40
C LEU A 100 -1.46 -1.19 -11.48
N ASN A 101 -1.15 -1.46 -12.76
CA ASN A 101 -1.52 -0.61 -13.88
C ASN A 101 -1.08 0.87 -13.68
N LEU A 102 0.16 1.05 -13.23
CA LEU A 102 0.82 2.34 -13.01
C LEU A 102 1.42 2.83 -14.32
N ASN A 103 0.58 3.38 -15.19
CA ASN A 103 1.05 4.20 -16.30
C ASN A 103 0.58 5.64 -16.11
N ARG A 104 1.24 6.56 -16.82
CA ARG A 104 1.00 8.00 -16.68
C ARG A 104 -0.45 8.41 -16.87
N ASP A 105 -1.18 7.74 -17.76
CA ASP A 105 -2.58 8.07 -18.05
C ASP A 105 -3.55 7.53 -16.99
N ASN A 106 -3.10 6.57 -16.17
CA ASN A 106 -3.91 5.88 -15.18
C ASN A 106 -3.64 6.34 -13.75
N MET A 107 -2.64 7.18 -13.49
CA MET A 107 -2.39 7.78 -12.18
C MET A 107 -2.90 9.22 -12.15
N ASN A 108 -3.79 9.52 -11.20
CA ASN A 108 -4.30 10.86 -10.96
C ASN A 108 -4.26 11.20 -9.45
N PRO A 109 -3.07 11.17 -8.83
CA PRO A 109 -2.97 11.37 -7.38
C PRO A 109 -3.33 12.79 -6.99
N SER A 110 -3.76 12.98 -5.75
CA SER A 110 -4.07 14.28 -5.19
C SER A 110 -2.81 15.15 -5.05
N SER A 111 -3.01 16.43 -4.76
CA SER A 111 -1.93 17.32 -4.34
C SER A 111 -1.33 16.87 -2.99
N ALA A 112 -0.15 17.42 -2.68
CA ALA A 112 0.59 17.16 -1.44
C ALA A 112 -0.16 17.56 -0.16
N ASP A 113 -1.27 18.28 -0.27
CA ASP A 113 -2.00 18.99 0.80
C ASP A 113 -2.61 18.11 1.91
N ILE A 114 -2.49 16.78 1.83
CA ILE A 114 -2.93 15.88 2.90
C ILE A 114 -2.02 16.08 4.11
N GLN A 115 -2.61 16.43 5.26
CA GLN A 115 -1.82 16.66 6.46
C GLN A 115 -1.22 15.34 6.96
N ILE A 116 -0.11 15.42 7.70
CA ILE A 116 0.56 14.25 8.27
C ILE A 116 -0.36 13.35 9.13
N ASN A 117 -1.47 13.91 9.63
CA ASN A 117 -2.45 13.21 10.47
C ASN A 117 -3.61 12.60 9.66
N ASP A 118 -3.71 12.90 8.37
CA ASP A 118 -4.80 12.44 7.51
C ASP A 118 -4.45 11.04 6.98
N VAL A 119 -4.58 10.05 7.86
CA VAL A 119 -4.45 8.63 7.52
C VAL A 119 -5.66 8.21 6.68
N PRO A 120 -5.46 7.52 5.54
CA PRO A 120 -6.57 7.12 4.69
C PRO A 120 -7.50 6.16 5.44
N LEU A 121 -8.81 6.40 5.32
CA LEU A 121 -9.87 5.59 5.96
C LEU A 121 -10.33 4.42 5.09
N GLY A 122 -9.62 4.14 4.01
CA GLY A 122 -9.91 3.09 3.04
C GLY A 122 -8.93 1.91 3.10
N PHE A 123 -8.91 1.14 2.01
CA PHE A 123 -8.04 0.00 1.83
C PHE A 123 -7.08 0.22 0.67
N ILE A 124 -5.80 0.05 0.92
CA ILE A 124 -4.78 -0.02 -0.14
C ILE A 124 -4.77 -1.46 -0.63
N ILE A 125 -5.00 -1.65 -1.92
CA ILE A 125 -4.99 -2.97 -2.57
C ILE A 125 -3.85 -3.00 -3.56
N GLY A 126 -2.97 -3.99 -3.47
CA GLY A 126 -1.85 -4.10 -4.37
C GLY A 126 -0.98 -5.33 -4.16
N VAL A 127 0.35 -5.16 -4.20
CA VAL A 127 1.32 -6.25 -4.23
C VAL A 127 2.42 -6.03 -3.19
N MET A 128 2.97 -7.11 -2.64
CA MET A 128 4.19 -7.05 -1.84
C MET A 128 5.40 -7.26 -2.75
N HIS A 129 6.42 -6.41 -2.60
CA HIS A 129 7.67 -6.46 -3.34
C HIS A 129 8.85 -6.48 -2.35
N ASP A 130 9.71 -7.48 -2.48
CA ASP A 130 11.00 -7.56 -1.82
C ASP A 130 12.02 -6.79 -2.66
N ALA A 131 12.39 -5.60 -2.21
CA ALA A 131 13.30 -4.70 -2.91
C ALA A 131 14.74 -5.23 -2.96
N GLU A 132 15.14 -6.14 -2.05
CA GLU A 132 16.48 -6.69 -2.00
C GLU A 132 16.67 -7.80 -3.04
N ASN A 133 15.66 -8.65 -3.21
CA ASN A 133 15.69 -9.77 -4.13
C ASN A 133 15.02 -9.47 -5.49
N GLU A 134 14.35 -8.32 -5.62
CA GLU A 134 13.55 -7.91 -6.78
C GLU A 134 12.42 -8.92 -7.10
N ILE A 135 11.81 -9.49 -6.06
CA ILE A 135 10.73 -10.48 -6.19
C ILE A 135 9.43 -9.86 -5.72
N THR A 136 8.39 -9.97 -6.54
CA THR A 136 7.02 -9.62 -6.17
C THR A 136 6.27 -10.88 -5.74
N ASP A 137 5.55 -10.82 -4.62
CA ASP A 137 4.67 -11.90 -4.17
C ASP A 137 3.51 -12.09 -5.15
N ASP A 138 3.25 -13.32 -5.57
CA ASP A 138 2.20 -13.65 -6.53
C ASP A 138 0.79 -13.25 -6.04
N GLY A 139 0.55 -13.30 -4.74
CA GLY A 139 -0.73 -12.98 -4.10
C GLY A 139 -0.93 -11.48 -3.92
N PRO A 140 -2.12 -10.94 -4.22
CA PRO A 140 -2.48 -9.58 -3.83
C PRO A 140 -2.44 -9.36 -2.33
N TRP A 141 -2.14 -8.13 -1.92
CA TRP A 141 -2.14 -7.69 -0.53
C TRP A 141 -3.13 -6.56 -0.31
N ILE A 142 -3.71 -6.52 0.88
CA ILE A 142 -4.60 -5.46 1.34
C ILE A 142 -4.05 -4.85 2.62
N ILE A 143 -4.08 -3.52 2.68
CA ILE A 143 -3.70 -2.76 3.87
C ILE A 143 -4.84 -1.83 4.29
N ASN A 144 -5.08 -1.76 5.59
CA ASN A 144 -5.81 -0.68 6.23
C ASN A 144 -4.81 0.11 7.08
N LEU A 145 -4.68 1.41 6.83
CA LEU A 145 -3.77 2.28 7.61
C LEU A 145 -4.47 2.94 8.81
N ALA A 146 -5.80 3.04 8.79
CA ALA A 146 -6.56 3.58 9.91
C ALA A 146 -6.44 2.67 11.14
N PRO A 147 -6.37 3.20 12.38
CA PRO A 147 -6.22 2.37 13.57
C PRO A 147 -7.32 1.29 13.74
N PRO A 148 -6.95 0.01 14.01
CA PRO A 148 -5.59 -0.52 14.02
C PRO A 148 -5.08 -0.83 12.59
N PRO A 149 -3.85 -0.41 12.23
CA PRO A 149 -3.31 -0.67 10.92
C PRO A 149 -2.84 -2.12 10.76
N PHE A 150 -3.19 -2.74 9.63
CA PHE A 150 -2.84 -4.12 9.33
C PHE A 150 -2.64 -4.34 7.83
N ALA A 151 -1.95 -5.43 7.50
CA ALA A 151 -1.85 -6.00 6.17
C ALA A 151 -2.38 -7.46 6.16
N MET A 152 -3.00 -7.87 5.05
CA MET A 152 -3.42 -9.25 4.80
C MET A 152 -3.10 -9.64 3.37
N ARG A 153 -2.84 -10.93 3.15
CA ARG A 153 -2.56 -11.50 1.84
C ARG A 153 -3.78 -12.26 1.32
N LEU A 154 -4.10 -12.10 0.04
CA LEU A 154 -5.04 -12.97 -0.66
C LEU A 154 -4.35 -14.30 -0.95
N CYS A 155 -4.99 -15.40 -0.54
CA CYS A 155 -4.48 -16.75 -0.64
C CYS A 155 -5.51 -17.67 -1.30
N ASP A 156 -5.01 -18.71 -1.98
CA ASP A 156 -5.81 -19.90 -2.28
C ASP A 156 -6.11 -20.64 -0.95
N LEU A 157 -7.36 -21.04 -0.76
CA LEU A 157 -7.85 -21.83 0.37
C LEU A 157 -7.13 -23.19 0.49
N ASN A 158 -6.59 -23.70 -0.61
CA ASN A 158 -5.83 -24.94 -0.68
C ASN A 158 -4.32 -24.73 -0.48
N ASN A 159 -3.86 -23.50 -0.18
CA ASN A 159 -2.47 -23.25 0.12
C ASN A 159 -2.04 -24.06 1.36
N GLU A 160 -0.98 -24.87 1.23
CA GLU A 160 -0.47 -25.72 2.31
C GLU A 160 0.08 -24.92 3.49
N ASP A 161 0.49 -23.68 3.25
CA ASP A 161 1.02 -22.76 4.28
C ASP A 161 -0.09 -21.97 5.01
N LEU A 162 -1.37 -22.22 4.71
CA LEU A 162 -2.50 -21.50 5.29
C LEU A 162 -3.25 -22.36 6.33
N ASP A 163 -3.14 -21.97 7.61
CA ASP A 163 -3.91 -22.59 8.68
C ASP A 163 -5.34 -22.03 8.76
N GLN A 164 -6.30 -22.85 9.21
CA GLN A 164 -7.71 -22.44 9.32
C GLN A 164 -7.93 -21.23 10.24
N GLU A 165 -7.07 -21.07 11.25
CA GLU A 165 -7.16 -19.95 12.18
C GLU A 165 -6.71 -18.61 11.59
N ASP A 166 -5.94 -18.66 10.51
CA ASP A 166 -5.43 -17.51 9.77
C ASP A 166 -6.41 -17.01 8.69
N ILE A 167 -7.55 -17.66 8.52
CA ILE A 167 -8.57 -17.25 7.54
C ILE A 167 -9.47 -16.16 8.14
N TRP A 168 -9.48 -14.99 7.47
CA TRP A 168 -10.21 -13.80 7.93
C TRP A 168 -11.45 -13.45 7.10
N ALA A 169 -11.46 -13.75 5.80
CA ALA A 169 -12.66 -13.63 4.98
C ALA A 169 -12.56 -14.54 3.76
N SER A 170 -13.70 -14.99 3.23
CA SER A 170 -13.77 -15.67 1.95
C SER A 170 -14.22 -14.72 0.85
N LEU A 171 -13.55 -14.82 -0.30
CA LEU A 171 -13.83 -14.02 -1.48
C LEU A 171 -14.56 -14.83 -2.57
N GLY A 172 -14.92 -16.08 -2.29
CA GLY A 172 -15.44 -17.02 -3.28
C GLY A 172 -14.34 -17.65 -4.14
N ASP A 173 -14.72 -18.64 -4.96
CA ASP A 173 -13.83 -19.36 -5.89
C ASP A 173 -12.53 -19.91 -5.28
N GLY A 174 -12.58 -20.30 -4.00
CA GLY A 174 -11.41 -20.81 -3.28
C GLY A 174 -10.45 -19.74 -2.81
N ASN A 175 -10.76 -18.43 -2.92
CA ASN A 175 -9.90 -17.36 -2.43
C ASN A 175 -10.30 -16.90 -1.02
N VAL A 176 -9.30 -16.61 -0.19
CA VAL A 176 -9.47 -16.14 1.20
C VAL A 176 -8.42 -15.09 1.56
N PHE A 177 -8.73 -14.23 2.53
CA PHE A 177 -7.70 -13.44 3.19
C PHE A 177 -7.04 -14.23 4.31
N GLY A 178 -5.70 -14.29 4.23
CA GLY A 178 -4.81 -14.96 5.17
C GLY A 178 -3.65 -14.08 5.59
N HIS A 179 -2.74 -14.64 6.40
CA HIS A 179 -1.46 -14.04 6.82
C HIS A 179 -1.59 -12.60 7.36
N LEU A 180 -2.41 -12.43 8.41
CA LEU A 180 -2.56 -11.13 9.08
C LEU A 180 -1.21 -10.66 9.65
N THR A 181 -0.78 -9.48 9.23
CA THR A 181 0.37 -8.78 9.77
C THR A 181 -0.08 -7.45 10.39
N TRP A 182 0.12 -7.29 11.70
CA TRP A 182 -0.11 -6.01 12.36
C TRP A 182 1.03 -5.05 12.05
N LEU A 183 0.71 -3.84 11.59
CA LEU A 183 1.70 -2.82 11.26
C LEU A 183 2.10 -1.96 12.47
N THR A 184 1.37 -2.13 13.57
CA THR A 184 1.65 -1.52 14.88
C THR A 184 1.27 -2.51 15.98
N ASN A 185 1.62 -2.21 17.22
CA ASN A 185 1.19 -2.97 18.40
C ASN A 185 -0.33 -2.84 18.70
N LEU A 186 -1.07 -2.05 17.94
CA LEU A 186 -2.52 -1.93 18.08
C LEU A 186 -3.22 -3.08 17.34
N ALA A 187 -4.06 -3.81 18.06
CA ALA A 187 -4.94 -4.84 17.50
C ALA A 187 -6.41 -4.52 17.83
N CYS A 188 -7.34 -5.06 17.04
CA CYS A 188 -8.78 -5.01 17.33
C CYS A 188 -9.33 -6.40 17.68
N THR A 189 -10.63 -6.44 17.97
CA THR A 189 -11.34 -7.70 18.19
C THR A 189 -11.44 -8.49 16.89
N ARG A 190 -11.65 -9.81 17.00
CA ARG A 190 -11.84 -10.68 15.84
C ARG A 190 -13.05 -10.26 15.00
N ASP A 191 -14.15 -9.85 15.63
CA ASP A 191 -15.37 -9.43 14.92
C ASP A 191 -15.15 -8.13 14.14
N ASP A 192 -14.43 -7.17 14.72
CA ASP A 192 -14.07 -5.92 14.02
C ASP A 192 -13.19 -6.22 12.80
N LEU A 193 -12.23 -7.15 12.97
CA LEU A 193 -11.32 -7.53 11.90
C LEU A 193 -12.06 -8.26 10.76
N LEU A 194 -12.92 -9.23 11.10
CA LEU A 194 -13.79 -9.93 10.15
C LEU A 194 -14.60 -8.93 9.31
N SER A 195 -15.28 -7.97 9.96
CA SER A 195 -16.08 -6.94 9.28
C SER A 195 -15.25 -6.09 8.30
N ARG A 196 -14.02 -5.71 8.69
CA ARG A 196 -13.09 -4.97 7.81
C ARG A 196 -12.61 -5.84 6.64
N SER A 197 -12.26 -7.10 6.89
CA SER A 197 -11.83 -8.04 5.87
C SER A 197 -12.93 -8.33 4.84
N GLU A 198 -14.19 -8.48 5.27
CA GLU A 198 -15.34 -8.63 4.38
C GLU A 198 -15.56 -7.37 3.53
N THR A 199 -15.40 -6.18 4.12
CA THR A 199 -15.50 -4.92 3.38
C THR A 199 -14.40 -4.81 2.32
N ALA A 200 -13.16 -5.16 2.68
CA ALA A 200 -12.03 -5.16 1.76
C ALA A 200 -12.19 -6.18 0.61
N ALA A 201 -12.79 -7.34 0.90
CA ALA A 201 -13.09 -8.36 -0.10
C ALA A 201 -13.99 -7.81 -1.21
N ASN A 202 -15.02 -7.05 -0.84
CA ASN A 202 -15.91 -6.43 -1.81
C ASN A 202 -15.16 -5.44 -2.72
N TYR A 203 -14.29 -4.58 -2.17
CA TYR A 203 -13.49 -3.66 -3.00
C TYR A 203 -12.57 -4.39 -3.99
N LEU A 204 -11.94 -5.47 -3.54
CA LEU A 204 -11.07 -6.27 -4.40
C LEU A 204 -11.85 -6.90 -5.56
N LEU A 205 -12.99 -7.53 -5.26
CA LEU A 205 -13.83 -8.23 -6.24
C LEU A 205 -14.52 -7.26 -7.22
N ASP A 206 -15.02 -6.14 -6.71
CA ASP A 206 -15.92 -5.26 -7.46
C ASP A 206 -15.18 -4.21 -8.31
N ILE A 207 -14.13 -3.59 -7.75
CA ILE A 207 -13.53 -2.38 -8.35
C ILE A 207 -12.06 -2.59 -8.70
N ALA A 208 -11.29 -3.19 -7.80
CA ALA A 208 -9.84 -3.32 -8.00
C ALA A 208 -9.50 -4.11 -9.27
N ASN A 209 -10.20 -5.21 -9.55
CA ASN A 209 -10.00 -6.00 -10.76
C ASN A 209 -10.26 -5.23 -12.06
N SER A 210 -11.15 -4.22 -12.04
CA SER A 210 -11.41 -3.39 -13.22
C SER A 210 -10.30 -2.37 -13.48
N ILE A 211 -9.66 -1.86 -12.42
CA ILE A 211 -8.60 -0.85 -12.48
C ILE A 211 -7.22 -1.49 -12.66
N MET A 212 -7.00 -2.65 -12.03
CA MET A 212 -5.77 -3.41 -12.01
C MET A 212 -6.01 -4.83 -12.56
N PRO A 213 -6.24 -4.97 -13.88
CA PRO A 213 -6.63 -6.26 -14.48
C PRO A 213 -5.57 -7.36 -14.37
N ASN A 214 -4.31 -6.97 -14.13
CA ASN A 214 -3.17 -7.89 -13.97
C ASN A 214 -2.82 -8.13 -12.48
N LEU A 215 -3.63 -7.65 -11.54
CA LEU A 215 -3.34 -7.76 -10.11
C LEU A 215 -3.28 -9.23 -9.67
N ILE A 216 -4.28 -10.02 -10.07
CA ILE A 216 -4.30 -11.45 -9.85
C ILE A 216 -3.69 -12.10 -11.10
N PRO A 217 -2.58 -12.84 -10.99
CA PRO A 217 -2.04 -13.59 -12.11
C PRO A 217 -3.13 -14.48 -12.71
N THR A 218 -3.36 -14.38 -14.01
CA THR A 218 -4.19 -15.34 -14.74
C THR A 218 -3.26 -16.39 -15.35
N ASP A 219 -3.47 -17.66 -14.99
CA ASP A 219 -2.73 -18.81 -15.53
C ASP A 219 -2.79 -18.89 -17.07
#